data_AF-A0A4Q1AEJ8-F1
#
_entry.id   AF-A0A4Q1AEJ8-F1
#
_cell.length_a   1.000
_cell.length_b   1.000
_cell.length_c   1.000
_cell.angle_alpha   90.00
_cell.angle_beta   90.00
_cell.angle_gamma   90.00
#
_symmetry.space_group_name_H-M   'P 1'
#
loop_
_entity.id
_entity.type
_entity.pdbx_description
1 polymer ?
#
loop_
_entity_poly.entity_id
_entity_poly.type
_entity_poly.pdbx_seq_one_letter_code
_entity_poly.pdbx_strand_id
1 'polypeptide(L)'
;MNTLELIKKLSVWEHELEKYKKCFEMNEDFENSKEVNKLLKTIDEFISYYELNKDDDETYAYALEYWINFNEKYLQLLKNLYFAYKNKNSLLDS
;
A
#
# COMPACT_ATOMS: atom_id res chain seq x y z
N MET A 1 10.26 12.27 -10.96
CA MET A 1 10.42 11.73 -9.60
C MET A 1 11.59 10.76 -9.67
N ASN A 2 12.62 10.87 -8.83
CA ASN A 2 13.73 9.90 -8.88
C ASN A 2 13.36 8.59 -8.16
N THR A 3 14.14 7.54 -8.36
CA THR A 3 13.89 6.21 -7.78
C THR A 3 13.73 6.27 -6.25
N LEU A 4 14.55 7.07 -5.58
CA LEU A 4 14.48 7.26 -4.13
C LEU A 4 13.15 7.89 -3.68
N GLU A 5 12.62 8.87 -4.41
CA GLU A 5 11.31 9.47 -4.13
C GLU A 5 10.16 8.49 -4.32
N LEU A 6 10.21 7.66 -5.37
CA LEU A 6 9.26 6.57 -5.60
C LEU A 6 9.28 5.54 -4.46
N ILE A 7 10.47 5.17 -3.98
CA ILE A 7 10.64 4.23 -2.86
C ILE A 7 10.10 4.82 -1.55
N LYS A 8 10.38 6.09 -1.26
CA LYS A 8 9.81 6.78 -0.09
C LYS A 8 8.27 6.80 -0.14
N LYS A 9 7.69 6.99 -1.34
CA LYS A 9 6.23 6.90 -1.52
C LYS A 9 5.71 5.50 -1.17
N LEU A 10 6.40 4.44 -1.61
CA LEU A 10 6.03 3.07 -1.25
C LEU A 10 6.10 2.80 0.26
N SER A 11 7.13 3.26 0.97
CA SER A 11 7.24 3.08 2.42
C SER A 11 6.09 3.75 3.19
N VAL A 12 5.59 4.90 2.69
CA VAL A 12 4.39 5.53 3.28
C VAL A 12 3.16 4.66 3.04
N TRP A 13 2.99 4.15 1.83
CA TRP A 13 1.87 3.26 1.50
C TRP A 13 1.89 1.95 2.27
N GLU A 14 3.06 1.36 2.46
CA GLU A 14 3.24 0.15 3.28
C GLU A 14 2.65 0.36 4.68
N HIS A 15 3.07 1.41 5.38
CA HIS A 15 2.57 1.74 6.71
C HIS A 15 1.06 2.02 6.75
N GLU A 16 0.51 2.69 5.72
CA GLU A 16 -0.94 2.92 5.62
C GLU A 16 -1.69 1.60 5.40
N LEU A 17 -1.20 0.75 4.50
CA LEU A 17 -1.78 -0.55 4.17
C LEU A 17 -1.76 -1.50 5.36
N GLU A 18 -0.71 -1.51 6.19
CA GLU A 18 -0.72 -2.30 7.43
C GLU A 18 -1.87 -1.91 8.37
N LYS A 19 -2.18 -0.61 8.47
CA LYS A 19 -3.33 -0.12 9.27
C LYS A 19 -4.64 -0.55 8.64
N TYR A 20 -4.75 -0.49 7.32
CA TYR A 20 -5.96 -0.89 6.61
C TYR A 20 -6.22 -2.39 6.78
N LYS A 21 -5.17 -3.22 6.61
CA LYS A 21 -5.23 -4.67 6.82
C LYS A 21 -5.80 -5.03 8.19
N LYS A 22 -5.22 -4.47 9.26
CA LYS A 22 -5.68 -4.71 10.65
C LYS A 22 -7.14 -4.31 10.82
N CYS A 23 -7.55 -3.18 10.24
CA CYS A 23 -8.94 -2.72 10.29
C CYS A 23 -9.90 -3.67 9.57
N PHE A 24 -9.52 -4.17 8.39
CA PHE A 24 -10.33 -5.13 7.64
C PHE A 24 -10.46 -6.47 8.38
N GLU A 25 -9.36 -6.97 8.96
CA GLU A 25 -9.37 -8.18 9.79
C GLU A 25 -10.28 -8.05 11.01
N MET A 26 -10.24 -6.91 11.70
CA MET A 26 -11.14 -6.63 12.84
C MET A 26 -12.62 -6.57 12.45
N ASN A 27 -12.93 -6.28 11.18
CA ASN A 27 -14.29 -6.23 10.65
C ASN A 27 -14.67 -7.49 9.86
N GLU A 28 -13.88 -8.57 9.99
CA GLU A 28 -14.07 -9.86 9.28
C GLU A 28 -14.06 -9.74 7.74
N ASP A 29 -13.54 -8.64 7.19
CA ASP A 29 -13.36 -8.42 5.76
C ASP A 29 -12.05 -9.06 5.29
N PHE A 30 -12.05 -10.39 5.27
CA PHE A 30 -10.88 -11.17 4.91
C PHE A 30 -10.52 -11.09 3.42
N GLU A 31 -11.46 -10.70 2.56
CA GLU A 31 -11.20 -10.52 1.13
C GLU A 31 -10.32 -9.29 0.91
N ASN A 32 -10.71 -8.13 1.45
CA ASN A 32 -9.89 -6.93 1.33
C ASN A 32 -8.59 -7.02 2.14
N SER A 33 -8.56 -7.73 3.28
CA SER A 33 -7.29 -8.03 3.97
C SER A 33 -6.31 -8.80 3.07
N LYS A 34 -6.78 -9.82 2.33
CA LYS A 34 -5.93 -10.59 1.39
C LYS A 34 -5.40 -9.73 0.26
N GLU A 35 -6.22 -8.85 -0.32
CA GLU A 35 -5.76 -7.96 -1.38
C GLU A 35 -4.72 -6.94 -0.87
N VAL A 36 -4.94 -6.35 0.31
CA VAL A 36 -3.93 -5.51 0.97
C VAL A 36 -2.62 -6.26 1.18
N ASN A 37 -2.70 -7.53 1.59
CA ASN A 37 -1.52 -8.37 1.80
C ASN A 37 -0.75 -8.66 0.49
N LYS A 38 -1.41 -8.70 -0.67
CA LYS A 38 -0.72 -8.80 -1.97
C LYS A 38 0.04 -7.52 -2.29
N LEU A 39 -0.59 -6.36 -2.09
CA LEU A 39 0.06 -5.06 -2.30
C LEU A 39 1.29 -4.90 -1.41
N LEU A 40 1.18 -5.26 -0.13
CA LEU A 40 2.30 -5.20 0.83
C LEU A 40 3.49 -6.04 0.34
N LYS A 41 3.26 -7.26 -0.15
CA LYS A 41 4.33 -8.11 -0.69
C LYS A 41 5.02 -7.48 -1.89
N THR A 42 4.25 -6.92 -2.83
CA THR A 42 4.84 -6.27 -4.00
C THR A 42 5.62 -5.01 -3.62
N ILE A 43 5.17 -4.25 -2.62
CA ILE A 43 5.92 -3.11 -2.09
C ILE A 43 7.25 -3.56 -1.48
N ASP A 44 7.23 -4.61 -0.65
CA ASP A 44 8.43 -5.20 -0.04
C ASP A 44 9.43 -5.68 -1.10
N GLU A 45 8.95 -6.30 -2.18
CA GLU A 45 9.78 -6.72 -3.33
C GLU A 45 10.45 -5.52 -4.01
N PHE A 46 9.72 -4.42 -4.24
CA PHE A 46 10.30 -3.20 -4.81
C PHE A 46 11.37 -2.61 -3.88
N ILE A 47 11.06 -2.42 -2.60
CA ILE A 47 11.99 -1.85 -1.60
C ILE A 47 13.24 -2.72 -1.49
N SER A 48 13.08 -4.03 -1.31
CA SER A 48 14.18 -4.99 -1.21
C SER A 48 15.09 -4.96 -2.44
N TYR A 49 14.51 -4.88 -3.65
CA TYR A 49 15.30 -4.77 -4.87
C TYR A 49 16.14 -3.49 -4.90
N TYR A 50 15.55 -2.35 -4.51
CA TYR A 50 16.27 -1.08 -4.45
C TYR A 50 17.42 -1.11 -3.43
N GLU A 51 17.20 -1.70 -2.26
CA GLU A 51 18.23 -1.82 -1.21
C GLU A 51 19.43 -2.66 -1.63
N LEU A 52 19.23 -3.66 -2.49
CA LEU A 52 20.30 -4.50 -3.02
C LEU A 52 21.07 -3.84 -4.16
N ASN A 53 20.36 -3.15 -5.05
CA ASN A 53 20.94 -2.68 -6.31
C ASN A 53 21.40 -1.23 -6.26
N LYS A 54 20.91 -0.39 -5.32
CA LYS A 54 21.30 1.00 -4.94
C LYS A 54 21.70 2.01 -6.04
N ASP A 55 21.62 1.63 -7.30
CA ASP A 55 21.94 2.41 -8.49
C ASP A 55 20.64 2.83 -9.20
N ASP A 56 20.67 3.98 -9.87
CA ASP A 56 19.54 4.46 -10.68
C ASP A 56 19.43 3.63 -11.97
N ASP A 57 18.76 2.49 -11.87
CA ASP A 57 18.32 1.68 -12.99
C ASP A 57 17.05 2.30 -13.60
N GLU A 58 17.17 2.86 -14.81
CA GLU A 58 16.06 3.48 -15.54
C GLU A 58 14.90 2.50 -15.81
N THR A 59 15.20 1.22 -16.03
CA THR A 59 14.18 0.18 -16.28
C THR A 59 13.40 -0.08 -15.01
N TYR A 60 14.10 -0.18 -13.88
CA TYR A 60 13.48 -0.32 -12.56
C TYR A 60 12.63 0.90 -12.20
N ALA A 61 13.16 2.10 -12.39
CA ALA A 61 12.44 3.34 -12.13
C ALA A 61 11.13 3.43 -12.93
N TYR A 62 11.18 3.06 -14.21
CA TYR A 62 9.99 2.99 -15.07
C TYR A 62 8.97 1.95 -14.57
N ALA A 63 9.42 0.74 -14.21
CA ALA A 63 8.53 -0.31 -13.73
C ALA A 63 7.84 0.09 -12.41
N LEU A 64 8.60 0.71 -11.50
CA LEU A 64 8.11 1.23 -10.24
C LEU A 64 7.10 2.36 -10.43
N GLU A 65 7.40 3.34 -11.29
CA GLU A 65 6.49 4.44 -11.61
C GLU A 65 5.20 3.92 -12.26
N TYR A 66 5.30 3.01 -13.21
CA TYR A 66 4.12 2.39 -13.84
C TYR A 66 3.25 1.67 -12.81
N TRP A 67 3.85 0.86 -11.94
CA TRP A 67 3.11 0.12 -10.92
C TRP A 67 2.42 1.07 -9.93
N ILE A 68 3.12 2.12 -9.48
CA ILE A 68 2.56 3.16 -8.61
C ILE A 68 1.32 3.78 -9.27
N ASN A 69 1.47 4.26 -10.51
CA ASN A 69 0.40 4.94 -11.24
C ASN A 69 -0.80 4.02 -11.49
N PHE A 70 -0.56 2.73 -11.78
CA PHE A 70 -1.61 1.74 -11.96
C PHE A 70 -2.43 1.52 -10.68
N ASN A 71 -1.80 1.54 -9.51
CA ASN A 71 -2.44 1.19 -8.24
C ASN A 71 -3.03 2.37 -7.46
N GLU A 72 -2.80 3.63 -7.86
CA GLU A 72 -3.30 4.80 -7.10
C GLU A 72 -4.82 4.78 -6.86
N LYS A 73 -5.60 4.47 -7.91
CA LYS A 73 -7.06 4.40 -7.79
C LYS A 73 -7.49 3.29 -6.83
N TYR A 74 -6.79 2.15 -6.86
CA TYR A 74 -7.12 1.04 -5.98
C TYR A 74 -6.80 1.35 -4.52
N LEU A 75 -5.66 1.98 -4.25
CA LEU A 75 -5.30 2.46 -2.91
C LEU A 75 -6.30 3.47 -2.37
N GLN A 76 -6.81 4.37 -3.21
CA GLN A 76 -7.84 5.31 -2.81
C GLN A 76 -9.16 4.60 -2.42
N LEU A 77 -9.52 3.51 -3.09
CA LEU A 77 -10.69 2.69 -2.71
C LEU A 77 -10.48 2.02 -1.35
N LEU A 78 -9.31 1.42 -1.11
CA LEU A 78 -8.97 0.80 0.17
C LEU A 78 -8.99 1.82 1.32
N LYS A 79 -8.47 3.02 1.09
CA LYS A 79 -8.53 4.14 2.04
C LYS A 79 -9.97 4.54 2.37
N ASN A 80 -10.83 4.64 1.36
CA ASN A 80 -12.24 4.98 1.59
C ASN A 80 -12.95 3.90 2.41
N LEU A 81 -12.69 2.62 2.09
CA LEU A 81 -13.26 1.50 2.82
C LEU A 81 -12.77 1.47 4.28
N TYR A 82 -11.48 1.72 4.49
CA TYR A 82 -10.90 1.87 5.83
C TYR A 82 -11.63 2.94 6.65
N PHE A 83 -11.87 4.12 6.08
CA PHE A 83 -12.61 5.18 6.77
C PHE A 83 -14.07 4.79 7.07
N ALA A 84 -14.73 4.08 6.16
CA ALA A 84 -16.09 3.59 6.37
C ALA A 84 -16.16 2.64 7.58
N TYR A 85 -15.23 1.69 7.68
CA TYR A 85 -15.16 0.79 8.84
C TYR A 85 -14.82 1.52 10.13
N LYS A 86 -13.85 2.44 10.11
CA LYS A 86 -13.47 3.20 11.30
C LYS A 86 -14.63 4.04 11.83
N ASN A 87 -15.39 4.69 10.94
CA ASN A 87 -16.55 5.50 11.34
C ASN A 87 -17.69 4.64 11.90
N LYS A 88 -17.92 3.44 11.34
CA LYS A 88 -18.89 2.49 11.88
C LYS A 88 -18.53 2.08 13.31
N ASN A 89 -17.27 1.74 13.58
CA ASN A 89 -16.84 1.33 14.92
C ASN A 89 -16.96 2.47 15.93
N SER A 90 -16.61 3.70 15.54
CA SER A 90 -16.78 4.87 16.41
C SER A 90 -18.23 5.16 16.80
N LEU A 91 -19.22 4.71 16.01
CA LEU A 91 -20.65 4.86 16.30
C LEU A 91 -21.20 3.71 17.16
N LEU A 92 -20.50 2.58 17.23
CA LEU A 92 -20.86 1.45 18.08
C LEU A 92 -20.34 1.62 19.51
N ASP A 93 -19.28 2.41 19.68
CA ASP A 93 -18.65 2.72 20.98
C ASP A 93 -19.23 3.98 21.67
N SER A 94 -20.16 4.69 21.02
CA SER A 94 -20.81 5.94 21.50
C SER A 94 -22.24 5.71 21.97
#